data_AF-A0A290XG51-F1
#
_entry.id   AF-A0A290XG51-F1
#
_cell.length_a   1.000
_cell.length_b   1.000
_cell.length_c   1.000
_cell.angle_alpha   90.00
_cell.angle_beta   90.00
_cell.angle_gamma   90.00
#
_symmetry.space_group_name_H-M   'P 1'
#
loop_
_entity.id
_entity.type
_entity.pdbx_description
1 polymer ?
#
loop_
_entity_poly.entity_id
_entity_poly.type
_entity_poly.pdbx_seq_one_letter_code
_entity_poly.pdbx_strand_id
1 'polypeptide(L)'
;MRAEDLFVDGRLADIEYRTDAPEEVVCPRITRRDGVPMLYLHNERGADHKGFVPAAEFLRRLARQEPNLACTGYRANGKQTTISFNKRDRVSLSPRLQAWLSTLAAPRDGKGVAVVGFLANLMPLYTHEDRDGVWCARSLQDGTLVLPVDESEWDEARGTVCVHWQGDTTRATEVDGGQLAALALERYVRLHGTGASEGAMAAELWHLARHFQFKTDCEVYLPQLDPPAGAFARVYRPALGFGQGVLVNVVSKLLGA
;
A
#
# COMPACT_ATOMS: atom_id res chain seq x y z
N MET A 1 12.01 -2.12 -6.65
CA MET A 1 11.75 -2.96 -7.84
C MET A 1 10.48 -2.49 -8.53
N ARG A 2 10.55 -2.25 -9.83
CA ARG A 2 9.42 -1.96 -10.73
C ARG A 2 9.03 -3.24 -11.49
N ALA A 3 7.82 -3.30 -12.03
CA ALA A 3 7.38 -4.42 -12.86
C ALA A 3 8.37 -4.72 -14.02
N GLU A 4 8.98 -3.68 -14.57
CA GLU A 4 9.96 -3.74 -15.66
C GLU A 4 11.22 -4.55 -15.32
N ASP A 5 11.62 -4.58 -14.04
CA ASP A 5 12.81 -5.31 -13.56
C ASP A 5 12.61 -6.85 -13.60
N LEU A 6 11.37 -7.29 -13.86
CA LEU A 6 10.98 -8.70 -13.98
C LEU A 6 10.99 -9.17 -15.44
N PHE A 7 11.18 -8.26 -16.41
CA PHE A 7 11.10 -8.59 -17.83
C PHE A 7 12.49 -8.78 -18.43
N VAL A 8 12.75 -9.99 -18.94
CA VAL A 8 14.01 -10.35 -19.58
C VAL A 8 13.71 -10.86 -20.98
N ASP A 9 14.33 -10.28 -22.01
CA ASP A 9 14.20 -10.70 -23.42
C ASP A 9 12.75 -10.86 -23.90
N GLY A 10 11.86 -9.96 -23.47
CA GLY A 10 10.44 -10.00 -23.84
C GLY A 10 9.66 -11.14 -23.16
N ARG A 11 10.13 -11.61 -22.00
CA ARG A 11 9.50 -12.68 -21.21
C ARG A 11 9.43 -12.27 -19.74
N LEU A 12 8.44 -12.82 -19.04
CA LEU A 12 8.34 -12.75 -17.59
C LEU A 12 8.83 -14.09 -17.02
N ALA A 13 10.16 -14.26 -16.96
CA ALA A 13 10.79 -15.54 -16.62
C ALA A 13 10.56 -15.98 -15.17
N ASP A 14 10.22 -15.04 -14.29
CA ASP A 14 9.85 -15.35 -12.91
C ASP A 14 8.50 -16.11 -12.78
N ILE A 15 7.78 -16.33 -13.88
CA ILE A 15 6.61 -17.20 -13.97
C ILE A 15 6.90 -18.38 -14.89
N GLU A 16 6.89 -19.58 -14.32
CA GLU A 16 7.05 -20.83 -15.05
C GLU A 16 5.75 -21.61 -15.08
N TYR A 17 5.36 -22.07 -16.27
CA TYR A 17 4.18 -22.91 -16.49
C TYR A 17 4.58 -24.23 -17.13
N ARG A 18 4.24 -25.35 -16.49
CA ARG A 18 4.50 -26.70 -17.02
C ARG A 18 3.34 -27.18 -17.90
N THR A 19 3.62 -27.51 -19.15
CA THR A 19 2.64 -28.09 -20.08
C THR A 19 2.59 -29.62 -19.98
N ASP A 20 1.49 -30.25 -20.42
CA ASP A 20 1.32 -31.71 -20.34
C ASP A 20 2.08 -32.47 -21.44
N ALA A 21 1.82 -32.13 -22.71
CA ALA A 21 2.42 -32.80 -23.86
C ALA A 21 2.67 -31.80 -25.01
N PRO A 22 3.89 -31.74 -25.57
CA PRO A 22 5.13 -32.11 -24.89
C PRO A 22 5.24 -31.41 -23.53
N GLU A 23 5.90 -32.04 -22.56
CA GLU A 23 6.23 -31.41 -21.28
C GLU A 23 7.37 -30.40 -21.53
N GLU A 24 7.08 -29.14 -21.27
CA GLU A 24 8.02 -28.04 -21.39
C GLU A 24 7.64 -26.95 -20.37
N VAL A 25 8.62 -26.15 -20.00
CA VAL A 25 8.42 -24.96 -19.17
C VAL A 25 8.23 -23.76 -20.10
N VAL A 26 7.10 -23.08 -19.93
CA VAL A 26 6.73 -21.90 -20.70
C VAL A 26 6.53 -20.72 -19.77
N CYS A 27 7.03 -19.56 -20.16
CA CYS A 27 6.81 -18.30 -19.43
C CYS A 27 5.88 -17.36 -20.23
N PRO A 28 5.21 -16.42 -19.54
CA PRO A 28 4.41 -15.39 -20.20
C PRO A 28 5.25 -14.54 -21.15
N ARG A 29 4.68 -14.24 -22.32
CA ARG A 29 5.31 -13.34 -23.29
C ARG A 29 4.95 -11.89 -23.00
N ILE A 30 5.97 -11.05 -23.01
CA ILE A 30 5.86 -9.61 -22.98
C ILE A 30 5.99 -9.08 -24.42
N THR A 31 5.07 -8.22 -24.79
CA THR A 31 5.17 -7.38 -26.00
C THR A 31 5.28 -5.93 -25.56
N ARG A 32 5.81 -5.05 -26.40
CA ARG A 32 5.79 -3.60 -26.12
C ARG A 32 4.86 -2.90 -27.08
N ARG A 33 4.02 -2.00 -26.55
CA ARG A 33 3.18 -1.07 -27.34
C ARG A 33 3.43 0.32 -26.80
N ASP A 34 3.90 1.23 -27.66
CA ASP A 34 4.26 2.61 -27.28
C ASP A 34 5.20 2.67 -26.06
N GLY A 35 6.16 1.75 -26.01
CA GLY A 35 7.14 1.63 -24.91
C GLY A 35 6.63 0.88 -23.66
N VAL A 36 5.31 0.68 -23.52
CA VAL A 36 4.70 0.00 -22.37
C VAL A 36 4.78 -1.52 -22.54
N PRO A 37 5.29 -2.27 -21.55
CA PRO A 37 5.22 -3.74 -21.53
C PRO A 37 3.76 -4.22 -21.39
N MET A 38 3.34 -5.13 -22.27
CA MET A 38 1.98 -5.64 -22.38
C MET A 38 1.97 -7.18 -22.41
N LEU A 39 1.02 -7.78 -21.72
CA LEU A 39 0.67 -9.20 -21.86
C LEU A 39 -0.63 -9.34 -22.64
N TYR A 40 -0.71 -10.37 -23.48
CA TYR A 40 -1.99 -10.78 -24.05
C TYR A 40 -2.73 -11.69 -23.06
N LEU A 41 -3.86 -11.22 -22.54
CA LEU A 41 -4.75 -12.03 -21.72
C LEU A 41 -5.58 -12.94 -22.59
N HIS A 42 -5.64 -14.20 -22.19
CA HIS A 42 -6.62 -15.14 -22.71
C HIS A 42 -7.83 -15.16 -21.80
N ASN A 43 -8.97 -15.49 -22.38
CA ASN A 43 -10.13 -15.86 -21.59
C ASN A 43 -10.09 -17.36 -21.31
N GLU A 44 -10.79 -17.75 -20.25
CA GLU A 44 -11.31 -19.11 -20.20
C GLU A 44 -12.28 -19.35 -21.36
N ARG A 45 -12.48 -20.62 -21.73
CA ARG A 45 -13.44 -21.01 -22.77
C ARG A 45 -14.80 -20.36 -22.49
N GLY A 46 -15.23 -19.43 -23.36
CA GLY A 46 -16.59 -18.87 -23.35
C GLY A 46 -16.76 -17.41 -22.90
N ALA A 47 -15.71 -16.64 -22.57
CA ALA A 47 -15.83 -15.21 -22.27
C ALA A 47 -15.35 -14.29 -23.42
N ASP A 48 -15.73 -13.01 -23.41
CA ASP A 48 -15.38 -11.97 -24.41
C ASP A 48 -13.91 -11.55 -24.34
N HIS A 49 -13.19 -11.53 -25.47
CA HIS A 49 -11.72 -11.35 -25.56
C HIS A 49 -11.20 -10.11 -24.82
N LYS A 50 -10.37 -10.30 -23.77
CA LYS A 50 -9.80 -9.20 -22.96
C LYS A 50 -8.60 -8.47 -23.61
N GLY A 51 -7.95 -9.05 -24.62
CA GLY A 51 -6.89 -8.39 -25.39
C GLY A 51 -5.57 -8.16 -24.63
N PHE A 52 -4.81 -7.15 -25.06
CA PHE A 52 -3.53 -6.79 -24.42
C PHE A 52 -3.77 -5.88 -23.21
N VAL A 53 -3.14 -6.21 -22.08
CA VAL A 53 -3.13 -5.39 -20.86
C VAL A 53 -1.71 -5.00 -20.48
N PRO A 54 -1.50 -3.86 -19.80
CA PRO A 54 -0.20 -3.53 -19.23
C PRO A 54 0.30 -4.63 -18.29
N ALA A 55 1.59 -4.93 -18.36
CA ALA A 55 2.19 -5.99 -17.56
C ALA A 55 2.12 -5.70 -16.05
N ALA A 56 2.29 -4.43 -15.67
CA ALA A 56 2.07 -3.98 -14.30
C ALA A 56 0.64 -4.26 -13.82
N GLU A 57 -0.35 -4.03 -14.67
CA GLU A 57 -1.75 -4.32 -14.34
C GLU A 57 -1.99 -5.83 -14.18
N PHE A 58 -1.50 -6.64 -15.12
CA PHE A 58 -1.56 -8.10 -14.99
C PHE A 58 -0.93 -8.59 -13.66
N LEU A 59 0.22 -8.06 -13.29
CA LEU A 59 0.92 -8.44 -12.06
C LEU A 59 0.15 -8.03 -10.79
N ARG A 60 -0.53 -6.88 -10.79
CA ARG A 60 -1.45 -6.51 -9.69
C ARG A 60 -2.62 -7.49 -9.57
N ARG A 61 -3.20 -7.88 -10.71
CA ARG A 61 -4.30 -8.85 -10.75
C ARG A 61 -3.84 -10.24 -10.26
N LEU A 62 -2.60 -10.61 -10.60
CA LEU A 62 -1.95 -11.83 -10.11
C LEU A 62 -1.69 -11.76 -8.59
N ALA A 63 -1.19 -10.63 -8.08
CA ALA A 63 -0.96 -10.39 -6.66
C ALA A 63 -2.27 -10.51 -5.84
N ARG A 64 -3.37 -10.01 -6.39
CA ARG A 64 -4.73 -10.12 -5.80
C ARG A 64 -5.35 -11.51 -5.93
N GLN A 65 -4.63 -12.47 -6.49
CA GLN A 65 -5.12 -13.82 -6.77
C GLN A 65 -6.46 -13.82 -7.53
N GLU A 66 -6.64 -12.88 -8.47
CA GLU A 66 -7.90 -12.79 -9.21
C GLU A 66 -8.21 -14.13 -9.92
N PRO A 67 -9.44 -14.65 -9.77
CA PRO A 67 -9.81 -15.90 -10.41
C PRO A 67 -9.79 -15.73 -11.94
N ASN A 68 -9.53 -16.84 -12.64
CA ASN A 68 -9.62 -16.90 -14.11
C ASN A 68 -8.58 -16.01 -14.80
N LEU A 69 -7.47 -15.75 -14.13
CA LEU A 69 -6.33 -15.08 -14.74
C LEU A 69 -5.63 -16.08 -15.67
N ALA A 70 -5.52 -15.71 -16.95
CA ALA A 70 -4.81 -16.49 -17.95
C ALA A 70 -4.12 -15.56 -18.96
N CYS A 71 -2.93 -15.96 -19.40
CA CYS A 71 -2.15 -15.19 -20.37
C CYS A 71 -1.48 -16.10 -21.41
N THR A 72 -0.92 -15.47 -22.44
CA THR A 72 -0.21 -16.19 -23.50
C THR A 72 1.24 -16.48 -23.14
N GLY A 73 1.65 -17.74 -23.35
CA GLY A 73 3.04 -18.16 -23.48
C GLY A 73 3.31 -18.73 -24.88
N TYR A 74 4.59 -18.90 -25.21
CA TYR A 74 5.02 -19.57 -26.44
C TYR A 74 5.90 -20.77 -26.11
N ARG A 75 5.54 -21.90 -26.70
CA ARG A 75 6.29 -23.15 -26.64
C ARG A 75 7.59 -23.03 -27.44
N ALA A 76 8.53 -23.95 -27.22
CA ALA A 76 9.82 -23.97 -27.95
C ALA A 76 9.64 -24.06 -29.48
N ASN A 77 8.55 -24.72 -29.92
CA ASN A 77 8.18 -24.84 -31.34
C ASN A 77 7.47 -23.59 -31.91
N GLY A 78 7.39 -22.48 -31.16
CA GLY A 78 6.73 -21.25 -31.59
C GLY A 78 5.20 -21.29 -31.55
N LYS A 79 4.57 -22.40 -31.14
CA LYS A 79 3.12 -22.46 -30.95
C LYS A 79 2.71 -21.74 -29.68
N GLN A 80 1.57 -21.05 -29.75
CA GLN A 80 0.97 -20.39 -28.61
C GLN A 80 0.41 -21.41 -27.61
N THR A 81 0.54 -21.11 -26.33
CA THR A 81 -0.12 -21.85 -25.25
C THR A 81 -0.75 -20.88 -24.26
N THR A 82 -1.79 -21.33 -23.56
CA THR A 82 -2.43 -20.56 -22.49
C THR A 82 -1.85 -20.97 -21.15
N ILE A 83 -1.30 -20.00 -20.43
CA ILE A 83 -0.87 -20.13 -19.05
C ILE A 83 -2.06 -19.73 -18.19
N SER A 84 -2.64 -20.69 -17.46
CA SER A 84 -3.77 -20.47 -16.55
C SER A 84 -3.28 -20.52 -15.11
N PHE A 85 -3.59 -19.48 -14.33
CA PHE A 85 -3.19 -19.37 -12.93
C PHE A 85 -4.19 -20.03 -11.96
N ASN A 86 -5.31 -20.54 -12.48
CA ASN A 86 -6.24 -21.38 -11.71
C ASN A 86 -5.65 -22.76 -11.38
N LYS A 87 -4.69 -23.24 -12.19
CA LYS A 87 -4.00 -24.52 -12.01
C LYS A 87 -2.70 -24.31 -11.23
N ARG A 88 -2.82 -24.12 -9.91
CA ARG A 88 -1.68 -23.83 -9.01
C ARG A 88 -0.60 -24.92 -9.05
N ASP A 89 -0.95 -26.15 -9.41
CA ASP A 89 -0.03 -27.28 -9.59
C ASP A 89 0.90 -27.15 -10.80
N ARG A 90 0.57 -26.27 -11.76
CA ARG A 90 1.33 -26.08 -13.00
C ARG A 90 2.11 -24.79 -13.07
N VAL A 91 1.81 -23.84 -12.19
CA VAL A 91 2.46 -22.52 -12.14
C VAL A 91 3.43 -22.48 -10.98
N SER A 92 4.68 -22.10 -11.26
CA SER A 92 5.67 -21.76 -10.24
C SER A 92 6.07 -20.30 -10.38
N LEU A 93 6.12 -19.59 -9.26
CA LEU A 93 6.55 -18.19 -9.19
C LEU A 93 7.92 -18.15 -8.50
N SER A 94 8.87 -17.37 -9.03
CA SER A 94 10.16 -17.20 -8.35
C SER A 94 9.99 -16.57 -6.96
N PRO A 95 10.90 -16.83 -5.99
CA PRO A 95 10.84 -16.19 -4.67
C PRO A 95 10.85 -14.66 -4.75
N ARG A 96 11.61 -14.09 -5.71
CA ARG A 96 11.67 -12.65 -5.95
C ARG A 96 10.32 -12.09 -6.40
N LEU A 97 9.65 -12.76 -7.34
CA LEU A 97 8.33 -12.35 -7.80
C LEU A 97 7.28 -12.51 -6.71
N GLN A 98 7.31 -13.61 -5.95
CA GLN A 98 6.40 -13.81 -4.82
C GLN A 98 6.52 -12.66 -3.80
N ALA A 99 7.74 -12.35 -3.36
CA ALA A 99 7.99 -11.25 -2.43
C ALA A 99 7.44 -9.91 -2.95
N TRP A 100 7.60 -9.65 -4.26
CA TRP A 100 7.10 -8.41 -4.86
C TRP A 100 5.59 -8.39 -5.07
N LEU A 101 4.98 -9.50 -5.47
CA LEU A 101 3.52 -9.61 -5.55
C LEU A 101 2.88 -9.41 -4.18
N SER A 102 3.49 -9.92 -3.11
CA SER A 102 3.04 -9.64 -1.73
C SER A 102 3.04 -8.14 -1.43
N THR A 103 4.00 -7.35 -1.95
CA THR A 103 3.96 -5.88 -1.80
C THR A 103 2.85 -5.19 -2.60
N LEU A 104 2.36 -5.83 -3.67
CA LEU A 104 1.26 -5.33 -4.50
C LEU A 104 -0.12 -5.77 -4.02
N ALA A 105 -0.20 -6.83 -3.22
CA ALA A 105 -1.42 -7.35 -2.63
C ALA A 105 -1.89 -6.49 -1.44
N ALA A 106 -1.80 -5.17 -1.57
CA ALA A 106 -2.22 -4.27 -0.51
C ALA A 106 -3.73 -4.39 -0.29
N PRO A 107 -4.17 -4.57 0.97
CA PRO A 107 -5.58 -4.63 1.28
C PRO A 107 -6.26 -3.28 0.96
N ARG A 108 -7.57 -3.32 0.68
CA ARG A 108 -8.38 -2.12 0.38
C ARG A 108 -9.14 -1.59 1.58
N ASP A 109 -9.22 -2.40 2.62
CA ASP A 109 -9.87 -2.17 3.89
C ASP A 109 -9.04 -2.82 5.02
N GLY A 110 -9.50 -2.66 6.26
CA GLY A 110 -8.77 -3.13 7.44
C GLY A 110 -7.93 -2.06 8.13
N LYS A 111 -7.36 -2.45 9.27
CA LYS A 111 -6.69 -1.51 10.20
C LYS A 111 -5.46 -0.86 9.56
N GLY A 112 -4.60 -1.64 8.90
CA GLY A 112 -3.41 -1.11 8.21
C GLY A 112 -3.76 -0.05 7.16
N VAL A 113 -4.85 -0.24 6.40
CA VAL A 113 -5.33 0.75 5.41
C VAL A 113 -5.79 2.03 6.09
N ALA A 114 -6.52 1.90 7.21
CA ALA A 114 -6.96 3.06 7.99
C ALA A 114 -5.77 3.84 8.57
N VAL A 115 -4.75 3.15 9.09
CA VAL A 115 -3.50 3.76 9.58
C VAL A 115 -2.79 4.53 8.47
N VAL A 116 -2.57 3.91 7.30
CA VAL A 116 -1.94 4.56 6.15
C VAL A 116 -2.73 5.77 5.69
N GLY A 117 -4.06 5.65 5.62
CA GLY A 117 -4.95 6.75 5.29
C GLY A 117 -4.84 7.91 6.28
N PHE A 118 -4.78 7.62 7.57
CA PHE A 118 -4.59 8.64 8.61
C PHE A 118 -3.24 9.35 8.44
N LEU A 119 -2.14 8.59 8.31
CA LEU A 119 -0.80 9.14 8.13
C LEU A 119 -0.72 10.03 6.89
N ALA A 120 -1.25 9.59 5.75
CA ALA A 120 -1.22 10.35 4.50
C ALA A 120 -1.97 11.70 4.55
N ASN A 121 -2.82 11.93 5.58
CA ASN A 121 -3.48 13.20 5.82
C ASN A 121 -2.71 14.14 6.77
N LEU A 122 -1.55 13.74 7.30
CA LEU A 122 -0.70 14.56 8.18
C LEU A 122 0.17 15.56 7.40
N MET A 123 -0.45 16.42 6.59
CA MET A 123 0.27 17.45 5.83
C MET A 123 0.91 18.51 6.76
N PRO A 124 2.14 18.97 6.49
CA PRO A 124 2.99 18.65 5.34
C PRO A 124 4.02 17.55 5.62
N LEU A 125 3.83 16.70 6.64
CA LEU A 125 4.78 15.61 6.91
C LEU A 125 4.60 14.44 5.96
N TYR A 126 3.36 14.11 5.64
CA TYR A 126 3.02 13.00 4.75
C TYR A 126 2.03 13.45 3.68
N THR A 127 2.07 12.77 2.54
CA THR A 127 1.10 12.94 1.46
C THR A 127 0.66 11.59 0.91
N HIS A 128 -0.47 11.58 0.19
CA HIS A 128 -0.96 10.40 -0.51
C HIS A 128 -0.13 10.13 -1.76
N GLU A 129 0.20 8.87 -2.00
CA GLU A 129 0.77 8.41 -3.26
C GLU A 129 0.15 7.07 -3.68
N ASP A 130 -0.13 6.95 -4.98
CA ASP A 130 -0.37 5.65 -5.61
C ASP A 130 0.96 5.11 -6.11
N ARG A 131 1.43 4.04 -5.48
CA ARG A 131 2.58 3.28 -5.94
C ARG A 131 2.11 1.96 -6.51
N ASP A 132 2.20 1.83 -7.83
CA ASP A 132 1.85 0.62 -8.53
C ASP A 132 0.45 0.09 -8.20
N GLY A 133 -0.54 0.98 -8.04
CA GLY A 133 -1.93 0.64 -7.73
C GLY A 133 -2.20 0.38 -6.24
N VAL A 134 -1.22 0.66 -5.37
CA VAL A 134 -1.33 0.61 -3.91
C VAL A 134 -1.31 2.04 -3.38
N TRP A 135 -2.36 2.40 -2.64
CA TRP A 135 -2.39 3.65 -1.89
C TRP A 135 -1.46 3.57 -0.68
N CYS A 136 -0.53 4.51 -0.60
CA CYS A 136 0.47 4.59 0.46
C CYS A 136 0.61 6.02 0.98
N ALA A 137 1.21 6.15 2.17
CA ALA A 137 1.63 7.43 2.72
C ALA A 137 3.11 7.66 2.40
N ARG A 138 3.43 8.75 1.69
CA ARG A 138 4.81 9.18 1.46
C ARG A 138 5.18 10.23 2.49
N SER A 139 6.25 9.98 3.25
CA SER A 139 6.92 11.00 4.06
C SER A 139 7.56 12.05 3.14
N LEU A 140 7.27 13.33 3.38
CA LEU A 140 7.88 14.45 2.66
C LEU A 140 9.26 14.84 3.23
N GLN A 141 9.65 14.30 4.38
CA GLN A 141 10.97 14.55 4.96
C GLN A 141 12.09 13.79 4.25
N ASP A 142 11.81 12.53 3.88
CA ASP A 142 12.80 11.58 3.37
C ASP A 142 12.25 10.68 2.25
N GLY A 143 10.99 10.80 1.85
CA GLY A 143 10.43 9.95 0.79
C GLY A 143 10.19 8.48 1.19
N THR A 144 10.29 8.15 2.47
CA THR A 144 9.88 6.84 3.03
C THR A 144 8.42 6.57 2.70
N LEU A 145 8.09 5.34 2.29
CA LEU A 145 6.71 4.94 1.98
C LEU A 145 6.16 4.02 3.06
N VAL A 146 4.91 4.22 3.42
CA VAL A 146 4.17 3.38 4.36
C VAL A 146 2.99 2.76 3.62
N LEU A 147 3.01 1.43 3.50
CA LEU A 147 2.02 0.64 2.80
C LEU A 147 1.23 -0.21 3.81
N PRO A 148 -0.06 -0.51 3.55
CA PRO A 148 -0.82 -1.39 4.42
C PRO A 148 -0.39 -2.85 4.22
N VAL A 149 -0.42 -3.64 5.29
CA VAL A 149 -0.18 -5.10 5.26
C VAL A 149 -1.53 -5.82 5.27
N ASP A 150 -1.64 -6.90 4.49
CA ASP A 150 -2.79 -7.79 4.52
C ASP A 150 -2.75 -8.66 5.79
N GLU A 151 -3.63 -8.35 6.74
CA GLU A 151 -3.78 -9.06 8.00
C GLU A 151 -4.98 -10.05 7.97
N SER A 152 -5.55 -10.36 6.80
CA SER A 152 -6.78 -11.18 6.69
C SER A 152 -6.65 -12.60 7.23
N GLU A 153 -5.44 -13.17 7.20
CA GLU A 153 -5.12 -14.52 7.70
C GLU A 153 -4.64 -14.50 9.17
N TRP A 154 -4.65 -13.34 9.84
CA TRP A 154 -4.16 -13.20 11.21
C TRP A 154 -5.31 -13.44 12.20
N ASP A 155 -5.01 -14.05 13.35
CA ASP A 155 -5.99 -14.27 14.42
C ASP A 155 -6.64 -12.94 14.88
N GLU A 156 -5.87 -11.86 14.87
CA GLU A 156 -6.32 -10.50 15.18
C GLU A 156 -5.54 -9.47 14.35
N ALA A 157 -6.26 -8.60 13.64
CA ALA A 157 -5.66 -7.48 12.92
C ALA A 157 -5.16 -6.42 13.90
N ARG A 158 -3.89 -6.04 13.76
CA ARG A 158 -3.19 -5.11 14.67
C ARG A 158 -2.98 -3.72 14.08
N GLY A 159 -3.27 -3.55 12.79
CA GLY A 159 -2.93 -2.32 12.08
C GLY A 159 -1.47 -2.28 11.66
N THR A 160 -0.90 -3.44 11.37
CA THR A 160 0.48 -3.57 10.89
C THR A 160 0.64 -2.85 9.55
N VAL A 161 1.77 -2.16 9.39
CA VAL A 161 2.13 -1.47 8.14
C VAL A 161 3.54 -1.86 7.71
N CYS A 162 3.79 -1.84 6.41
CA CYS A 162 5.10 -2.08 5.83
C CYS A 162 5.76 -0.75 5.48
N VAL A 163 6.93 -0.49 6.06
CA VAL A 163 7.72 0.72 5.83
C VAL A 163 8.84 0.41 4.85
N HIS A 164 8.81 1.06 3.69
CA HIS A 164 9.88 1.03 2.69
C HIS A 164 10.77 2.25 2.90
N TRP A 165 11.97 2.01 3.43
CA TRP A 165 12.92 3.06 3.78
C TRP A 165 13.59 3.64 2.53
N GLN A 166 13.77 4.96 2.52
CA GLN A 166 14.50 5.62 1.43
C GLN A 166 15.96 5.14 1.36
N GLY A 167 16.50 5.04 0.15
CA GLY A 167 17.92 4.74 -0.10
C GLY A 167 18.22 3.26 -0.38
N ASP A 168 17.32 2.35 -0.03
CA ASP A 168 17.43 0.93 -0.39
C ASP A 168 16.06 0.37 -0.78
N THR A 169 15.89 0.06 -2.07
CA THR A 169 14.62 -0.43 -2.60
C THR A 169 14.23 -1.83 -2.13
N THR A 170 15.12 -2.53 -1.44
CA THR A 170 14.91 -3.86 -0.86
C THR A 170 14.69 -3.82 0.65
N ARG A 171 14.95 -2.68 1.29
CA ARG A 171 14.83 -2.53 2.74
C ARG A 171 13.40 -2.14 3.11
N ALA A 172 12.66 -3.15 3.56
CA ALA A 172 11.32 -3.01 4.09
C ALA A 172 11.26 -3.56 5.52
N THR A 173 10.34 -3.05 6.34
CA THR A 173 10.10 -3.56 7.69
C THR A 173 8.63 -3.46 8.02
N GLU A 174 8.05 -4.56 8.50
CA GLU A 174 6.71 -4.55 9.07
C GLU A 174 6.78 -4.03 10.51
N VAL A 175 5.96 -3.04 10.82
CA VAL A 175 5.92 -2.40 12.14
C VAL A 175 4.47 -2.20 12.56
N ASP A 176 4.28 -2.10 13.87
CA ASP A 176 3.01 -1.68 14.45
C ASP A 176 2.66 -0.26 13.99
N GLY A 177 1.47 -0.10 13.40
CA GLY A 177 1.02 1.19 12.88
C GLY A 177 0.85 2.26 13.96
N GLY A 178 0.49 1.86 15.19
CA GLY A 178 0.36 2.74 16.35
C GLY A 178 1.69 3.33 16.81
N GLN A 179 2.76 2.53 16.77
CA GLN A 179 4.12 3.00 17.06
C GLN A 179 4.62 4.01 16.02
N LEU A 180 4.37 3.75 14.74
CA LEU A 180 4.73 4.68 13.67
C LEU A 180 3.92 5.98 13.76
N ALA A 181 2.62 5.87 14.05
CA ALA A 181 1.75 7.02 14.28
C ALA A 181 2.21 7.88 15.46
N ALA A 182 2.74 7.29 16.53
CA ALA A 182 3.27 8.06 17.67
C ALA A 182 4.36 9.04 17.24
N LEU A 183 5.31 8.57 16.43
CA LEU A 183 6.40 9.39 15.91
C LEU A 183 5.89 10.47 14.93
N ALA A 184 4.96 10.10 14.05
CA ALA A 184 4.39 11.02 13.07
C ALA A 184 3.57 12.13 13.72
N LEU A 185 2.75 11.79 14.73
CA LEU A 185 1.93 12.74 15.46
C LEU A 185 2.76 13.70 16.30
N GLU A 186 3.80 13.22 16.99
CA GLU A 186 4.70 14.09 17.75
C GLU A 186 5.32 15.15 16.83
N ARG A 187 5.91 14.71 15.71
CA ARG A 187 6.49 15.62 14.71
C ARG A 187 5.45 16.58 14.14
N TYR A 188 4.23 16.10 13.89
CA TYR A 188 3.15 16.91 13.33
C TYR A 188 2.78 18.03 14.29
N VAL A 189 2.56 17.70 15.56
CA VAL A 189 2.23 18.69 16.60
C VAL A 189 3.37 19.67 16.81
N ARG A 190 4.62 19.22 16.84
CA ARG A 190 5.78 20.13 16.97
C ARG A 190 5.89 21.09 15.79
N LEU A 191 5.70 20.59 14.58
CA LEU A 191 5.77 21.39 13.37
C LEU A 191 4.70 22.50 13.36
N HIS A 192 3.46 22.14 13.72
CA HIS A 192 2.33 23.09 13.75
C HIS A 192 2.25 23.93 15.03
N GLY A 193 2.92 23.50 16.10
CA GLY A 193 2.91 24.11 17.43
C GLY A 193 3.98 25.17 17.66
N THR A 194 4.61 25.71 16.61
CA THR A 194 5.65 26.75 16.78
C THR A 194 5.09 27.94 17.57
N GLY A 195 5.71 28.24 18.72
CA GLY A 195 5.26 29.30 19.63
C GLY A 195 4.18 28.90 20.65
N ALA A 196 3.68 27.65 20.59
CA ALA A 196 2.78 27.10 21.60
C ALA A 196 3.53 26.67 22.87
N SER A 197 2.81 26.59 23.99
CA SER A 197 3.35 26.01 25.23
C SER A 197 3.37 24.47 25.16
N GLU A 198 4.24 23.85 25.96
CA GLU A 198 4.30 22.39 26.07
C GLU A 198 2.95 21.77 26.47
N GLY A 199 2.21 22.41 27.37
CA GLY A 199 0.88 21.92 27.77
C GLY A 199 -0.15 21.96 26.63
N ALA A 200 -0.09 22.98 25.77
CA ALA A 200 -0.96 23.05 24.60
C ALA A 200 -0.60 21.99 23.55
N MET A 201 0.70 21.77 23.31
CA MET A 201 1.16 20.69 22.42
C MET A 201 0.79 19.30 22.95
N ALA A 202 0.93 19.06 24.25
CA ALA A 202 0.51 17.80 24.87
C ALA A 202 -1.00 17.56 24.71
N ALA A 203 -1.83 18.59 24.91
CA ALA A 203 -3.28 18.48 24.72
C ALA A 203 -3.66 18.17 23.26
N GLU A 204 -3.01 18.81 22.29
CA GLU A 204 -3.22 18.52 20.87
C GLU A 204 -2.78 17.10 20.50
N LEU A 205 -1.61 16.68 20.99
CA LEU A 205 -1.11 15.32 20.78
C LEU A 205 -2.09 14.28 21.34
N TRP A 206 -2.68 14.55 22.51
CA TRP A 206 -3.68 13.65 23.12
C TRP A 206 -4.95 13.59 22.27
N HIS A 207 -5.41 14.73 21.76
CA HIS A 207 -6.57 14.79 20.88
C HIS A 207 -6.33 14.02 19.58
N LEU A 208 -5.17 14.17 18.95
CA LEU A 208 -4.81 13.45 17.74
C LEU A 208 -4.65 11.95 17.98
N ALA A 209 -4.10 11.53 19.12
CA ALA A 209 -4.04 10.11 19.49
C ALA A 209 -5.44 9.50 19.64
N ARG A 210 -6.37 10.23 20.26
CA ARG A 210 -7.79 9.82 20.34
C ARG A 210 -8.46 9.79 18.97
N HIS A 211 -8.18 10.75 18.10
CA HIS A 211 -8.71 10.78 16.74
C HIS A 211 -8.16 9.61 15.91
N PHE A 212 -6.87 9.28 16.05
CA PHE A 212 -6.27 8.09 15.44
C PHE A 212 -6.98 6.82 15.90
N GLN A 213 -7.15 6.64 17.21
CA GLN A 213 -7.87 5.47 17.76
C GLN A 213 -9.28 5.37 17.20
N PHE A 214 -10.02 6.48 17.16
CA PHE A 214 -11.36 6.51 16.58
C PHE A 214 -11.38 6.15 15.09
N LYS A 215 -10.40 6.58 14.31
CA LYS A 215 -10.36 6.37 12.85
C LYS A 215 -9.81 5.02 12.42
N THR A 216 -8.97 4.41 13.24
CA THR A 216 -8.18 3.23 12.85
C THR A 216 -8.45 2.01 13.71
N ASP A 217 -9.13 2.18 14.84
CA ASP A 217 -9.28 1.14 15.87
C ASP A 217 -7.92 0.57 16.36
N CYS A 218 -6.87 1.40 16.29
CA CYS A 218 -5.52 1.13 16.75
C CYS A 218 -5.12 2.13 17.84
N GLU A 219 -4.25 1.73 18.76
CA GLU A 219 -3.76 2.61 19.82
C GLU A 219 -2.40 3.21 19.46
N VAL A 220 -2.20 4.50 19.78
CA VAL A 220 -0.90 5.14 19.61
C VAL A 220 -0.05 4.91 20.86
N TYR A 221 1.20 4.49 20.68
CA TYR A 221 2.12 4.28 21.80
C TYR A 221 2.67 5.62 22.35
N LEU A 222 1.94 6.22 23.29
CA LEU A 222 2.32 7.47 23.99
C LEU A 222 2.15 7.33 25.51
N PRO A 223 2.92 6.45 26.18
CA PRO A 223 2.77 6.18 27.61
C PRO A 223 3.02 7.39 28.51
N GLN A 224 3.74 8.40 28.02
CA GLN A 224 4.04 9.63 28.73
C GLN A 224 2.89 10.65 28.72
N LEU A 225 1.80 10.37 28.00
CA LEU A 225 0.77 11.35 27.70
C LEU A 225 -0.46 11.15 28.59
N ASP A 226 -0.56 11.98 29.62
CA ASP A 226 -1.75 12.01 30.47
C ASP A 226 -2.93 12.71 29.78
N PRO A 227 -4.18 12.33 30.12
CA PRO A 227 -5.35 13.10 29.70
C PRO A 227 -5.23 14.56 30.16
N PRO A 228 -5.59 15.53 29.31
CA PRO A 228 -5.51 16.94 29.68
C PRO A 228 -6.43 17.22 30.88
N ALA A 229 -5.90 17.91 31.89
CA ALA A 229 -6.67 18.27 33.09
C ALA A 229 -7.95 19.04 32.70
N GLY A 230 -9.08 18.72 33.36
CA GLY A 230 -10.45 19.09 32.95
C GLY A 230 -10.76 20.58 32.75
N ALA A 231 -9.85 21.50 33.09
CA ALA A 231 -9.93 22.91 32.70
C ALA A 231 -9.57 23.14 31.21
N PHE A 232 -8.62 22.37 30.65
CA PHE A 232 -8.29 22.41 29.21
C PHE A 232 -9.33 21.71 28.34
N ALA A 233 -10.05 20.73 28.88
CA ALA A 233 -11.16 20.07 28.18
C ALA A 233 -12.35 21.01 27.88
N ARG A 234 -12.51 22.12 28.62
CA ARG A 234 -13.56 23.13 28.39
C ARG A 234 -13.09 24.36 27.59
N VAL A 235 -11.79 24.54 27.41
CA VAL A 235 -11.24 25.67 26.62
C VAL A 235 -11.29 25.41 25.11
N TYR A 236 -11.66 24.20 24.68
CA TYR A 236 -11.94 23.86 23.28
C TYR A 236 -13.32 24.35 22.75
N ARG A 237 -13.77 25.54 23.17
CA ARG A 237 -14.56 26.38 22.26
C ARG A 237 -13.56 27.06 21.34
N PRO A 238 -13.79 27.08 20.01
CA PRO A 238 -12.79 27.41 19.01
C PRO A 238 -12.27 28.84 19.21
N ALA A 239 -11.19 28.98 19.97
CA ALA A 239 -10.43 30.21 20.06
C ALA A 239 -9.59 30.28 18.79
N LEU A 240 -10.22 30.84 17.77
CA LEU A 240 -9.61 31.64 16.71
C LEU A 240 -8.27 32.23 17.17
N GLY A 241 -7.16 31.59 16.82
CA GLY A 241 -5.86 32.09 17.27
C GLY A 241 -4.67 31.15 17.18
N PHE A 242 -4.67 30.12 16.33
CA PHE A 242 -3.43 29.43 15.95
C PHE A 242 -3.48 29.14 14.45
N GLY A 243 -2.64 29.86 13.69
CA GLY A 243 -2.39 29.66 12.26
C GLY A 243 -3.63 29.56 11.37
N GLN A 244 -4.19 30.71 10.95
CA GLN A 244 -5.07 30.78 9.77
C GLN A 244 -4.35 30.12 8.57
N GLY A 245 -4.65 28.85 8.31
CA GLY A 245 -4.11 28.12 7.17
C GLY A 245 -4.29 26.61 7.19
N VAL A 246 -4.21 25.94 8.35
CA VAL A 246 -4.05 24.46 8.33
C VAL A 246 -5.09 23.67 9.14
N LEU A 247 -5.76 24.27 10.14
CA LEU A 247 -6.75 23.53 10.95
C LEU A 247 -8.15 23.41 10.32
N VAL A 248 -8.41 24.03 9.17
CA VAL A 248 -9.73 23.96 8.52
C VAL A 248 -9.89 22.67 7.71
N ASN A 249 -8.82 22.09 7.13
CA ASN A 249 -8.98 20.93 6.24
C ASN A 249 -9.30 19.61 6.93
N VAL A 250 -8.96 19.47 8.21
CA VAL A 250 -9.29 18.27 8.98
C VAL A 250 -10.73 18.33 9.50
N VAL A 251 -11.22 19.53 9.87
CA VAL A 251 -12.61 19.71 10.32
C VAL A 251 -13.60 19.82 9.16
N SER A 252 -13.21 20.38 8.01
CA SER A 252 -14.12 20.51 6.84
C SER A 252 -14.45 19.16 6.20
N LYS A 253 -13.54 18.19 6.19
CA LYS A 253 -13.85 16.80 5.79
C LYS A 253 -14.72 16.05 6.82
N LEU A 254 -14.84 16.56 8.04
CA LEU A 254 -15.61 15.95 9.14
C LEU A 254 -17.09 16.34 9.18
N LEU A 255 -17.54 17.25 8.29
CA LEU A 255 -18.96 17.67 8.21
C LEU A 255 -19.67 17.34 6.89
N GLY A 256 -19.05 16.56 5.99
CA GLY A 256 -19.72 16.08 4.78
C GLY A 256 -20.08 17.19 3.79
N ALA A 257 -19.17 17.43 2.85
CA ALA A 257 -19.46 17.94 1.52
C ALA A 257 -18.62 17.15 0.52
#